data_AF-A0A3C0LB88-F1
#
_entry.id   AF-A0A3C0LB88-F1
#
_cell.length_a   1.000
_cell.length_b   1.000
_cell.length_c   1.000
_cell.angle_alpha   90.00
_cell.angle_beta   90.00
_cell.angle_gamma   90.00
#
_symmetry.space_group_name_H-M   'P 1'
#
loop_
_entity.id
_entity.type
_entity.pdbx_description
1 polymer ?
#
loop_
_entity_poly.entity_id
_entity_poly.type
_entity_poly.pdbx_seq_one_letter_code
_entity_poly.pdbx_strand_id
1 'polypeptide(L)'
;NLDYQRYLNYQRPDSFKENENFSYCVHFIRKIYQEPDSTQGYIQIGSKRIILDPSYINLFTLSKWDLEKEIFYIYIQRERQFEPEPPSFYLQLVKKIPFEINKASDKKVVDFYLSYNH
;
A
#
# COMPACT_ATOMS: atom_id res chain seq x y z
N ASN A 1 29.33 -13.36 6.25
CA ASN A 1 29.16 -14.68 6.90
C ASN A 1 29.06 -15.77 5.82
N LEU A 2 30.17 -16.45 5.52
CA LEU A 2 30.31 -17.41 4.41
C LEU A 2 29.68 -18.77 4.73
N ASP A 3 29.68 -19.16 6.01
CA ASP A 3 29.15 -20.44 6.48
C ASP A 3 27.62 -20.50 6.38
N TYR A 4 26.95 -19.37 6.63
CA TYR A 4 25.49 -19.26 6.50
C TYR A 4 25.02 -19.43 5.05
N GLN A 5 25.76 -18.88 4.08
CA GLN A 5 25.46 -19.01 2.66
C GLN A 5 25.61 -20.46 2.18
N ARG A 6 26.63 -21.16 2.67
CA ARG A 6 26.85 -22.59 2.40
C ARG A 6 25.74 -23.47 2.97
N TYR A 7 25.28 -23.20 4.20
CA TYR A 7 24.19 -23.94 4.83
C TYR A 7 22.88 -23.83 4.03
N LEU A 8 22.54 -22.64 3.55
CA LEU A 8 21.31 -22.40 2.78
C LEU A 8 21.44 -22.72 1.28
N ASN A 9 22.63 -23.13 0.83
CA ASN A 9 22.97 -23.24 -0.59
C ASN A 9 22.59 -21.97 -1.39
N TYR A 10 22.73 -20.81 -0.74
CA TYR A 10 22.36 -19.53 -1.29
C TYR A 10 23.59 -18.83 -1.86
N GLN A 11 23.61 -18.59 -3.16
CA GLN A 11 24.56 -17.67 -3.78
C GLN A 11 23.91 -16.29 -3.88
N ARG A 12 24.51 -15.32 -3.17
CA ARG A 12 24.15 -13.91 -3.36
C ARG A 12 24.53 -13.53 -4.80
N PRO A 13 23.64 -12.90 -5.59
CA PRO A 13 24.02 -12.42 -6.90
C PRO A 13 25.12 -11.35 -6.80
N ASP A 14 26.12 -11.43 -7.69
CA ASP A 14 27.28 -10.53 -7.72
C ASP A 14 26.93 -9.10 -8.12
N SER A 15 25.79 -8.92 -8.77
CA SER A 15 25.27 -7.61 -9.19
C SER A 15 23.77 -7.51 -8.98
N PHE A 16 23.32 -6.32 -8.60
CA PHE A 16 21.92 -5.98 -8.62
C PHE A 16 21.49 -5.74 -10.07
N LYS A 17 20.54 -6.54 -10.57
CA LYS A 17 19.84 -6.22 -11.82
C LYS A 17 18.63 -5.38 -11.48
N GLU A 18 18.69 -4.10 -11.84
CA GLU A 18 17.55 -3.22 -11.76
C GLU A 18 16.44 -3.72 -12.69
N ASN A 19 15.20 -3.67 -12.21
CA ASN A 19 14.03 -4.01 -13.01
C ASN A 19 13.34 -2.69 -13.38
N GLU A 20 13.51 -2.26 -14.64
CA GLU A 20 12.92 -1.02 -15.17
C GLU A 20 11.38 -1.01 -15.08
N ASN A 21 10.74 -2.17 -14.96
CA ASN A 21 9.29 -2.31 -14.84
C ASN A 21 8.82 -2.40 -13.38
N PHE A 22 9.73 -2.30 -12.40
CA PHE A 22 9.35 -2.33 -11.00
C PHE A 22 8.75 -0.98 -10.58
N SER A 23 7.53 -1.00 -10.05
CA SER A 23 6.88 0.19 -9.50
C SER A 23 6.92 0.14 -7.98
N TYR A 24 7.45 1.21 -7.36
CA TYR A 24 7.46 1.39 -5.91
C TYR A 24 6.06 1.74 -5.40
N CYS A 25 5.18 0.75 -5.34
CA CYS A 25 3.81 0.90 -4.88
C CYS A 25 3.48 -0.06 -3.74
N VAL A 26 2.77 0.43 -2.72
CA VAL A 26 2.21 -0.40 -1.65
C VAL A 26 0.72 -0.57 -1.88
N HIS A 27 0.24 -1.81 -1.89
CA HIS A 27 -1.18 -2.13 -2.01
C HIS A 27 -1.67 -2.80 -0.73
N PHE A 28 -2.84 -2.41 -0.25
CA PHE A 28 -3.44 -3.03 0.92
C PHE A 28 -4.96 -2.81 0.96
N ILE A 29 -5.63 -3.65 1.76
CA ILE A 29 -7.07 -3.59 1.97
C ILE A 29 -7.35 -2.98 3.35
N ARG A 30 -8.38 -2.13 3.45
CA ARG A 30 -8.88 -1.60 4.74
C ARG A 30 -10.39 -1.66 4.77
N LYS A 31 -10.95 -1.98 5.95
CA LYS A 31 -12.37 -1.78 6.23
C LYS A 31 -12.64 -0.31 6.49
N ILE A 32 -13.78 0.18 5.99
CA ILE A 32 -14.29 1.51 6.29
C ILE A 32 -15.14 1.42 7.56
N TYR A 33 -14.73 2.15 8.59
CA TYR A 33 -15.42 2.26 9.87
C TYR A 33 -16.25 3.54 9.90
N GLN A 34 -17.25 3.58 10.78
CA GLN A 34 -17.97 4.82 11.08
C GLN A 34 -17.26 5.57 12.21
N GLU A 35 -17.17 6.90 12.09
CA GLU A 35 -16.72 7.74 13.20
C GLU A 35 -17.75 7.73 14.35
N PRO A 36 -17.33 7.62 15.62
CA PRO A 36 -18.27 7.51 16.75
C PRO A 36 -19.29 8.66 16.85
N ASP A 37 -18.85 9.88 16.55
CA ASP A 37 -19.63 11.11 16.74
C ASP A 37 -20.11 11.71 15.39
N SER A 38 -20.04 10.95 14.30
CA SER A 38 -20.34 11.43 12.96
C SER A 38 -20.99 10.34 12.09
N THR A 39 -21.70 10.76 11.05
CA THR A 39 -22.20 9.84 10.01
C THR A 39 -21.12 9.46 9.01
N GLN A 40 -19.93 10.06 9.10
CA GLN A 40 -18.85 9.86 8.14
C GLN A 40 -18.15 8.50 8.31
N GLY A 41 -17.76 7.92 7.16
CA GLY A 41 -16.88 6.77 7.13
C GLY A 41 -15.41 7.19 7.21
N TYR A 42 -14.54 6.31 7.69
CA TYR A 42 -13.10 6.54 7.65
C TYR A 42 -12.30 5.25 7.47
N ILE A 43 -11.09 5.39 6.96
CA ILE A 43 -10.03 4.38 7.07
C ILE A 43 -8.87 4.93 7.90
N GLN A 44 -8.25 4.05 8.69
CA GLN A 44 -7.09 4.38 9.51
C GLN A 44 -5.80 3.89 8.82
N ILE A 45 -4.83 4.79 8.66
CA ILE A 45 -3.49 4.48 8.15
C ILE A 45 -2.45 5.10 9.09
N GLY A 46 -1.74 4.24 9.82
CA GLY A 46 -0.88 4.71 10.92
C GLY A 46 -1.70 5.51 11.93
N SER A 47 -1.27 6.74 12.21
CA SER A 47 -2.00 7.71 13.06
C SER A 47 -3.03 8.57 12.31
N LYS A 48 -3.06 8.52 10.97
CA LYS A 48 -3.93 9.37 10.15
C LYS A 48 -5.27 8.70 9.88
N ARG A 49 -6.35 9.46 10.06
CA ARG A 49 -7.71 9.11 9.62
C ARG A 49 -8.01 9.77 8.29
N ILE A 50 -8.50 8.99 7.34
CA ILE A 50 -8.94 9.50 6.04
C ILE A 50 -10.46 9.35 5.97
N ILE A 51 -11.14 10.49 5.97
CA ILE A 51 -12.59 10.57 5.90
C ILE A 51 -13.08 10.22 4.48
N LEU A 52 -14.14 9.41 4.42
CA LEU A 52 -14.81 8.92 3.22
C LEU A 52 -16.33 9.14 3.35
N ASP A 53 -17.02 9.04 2.23
CA ASP A 53 -18.48 9.18 2.20
C ASP A 53 -19.17 8.11 3.07
N PRO A 54 -20.24 8.47 3.82
CA PRO A 54 -21.03 7.53 4.63
C PRO A 54 -21.53 6.30 3.87
N SER A 55 -21.83 6.43 2.57
CA SER A 55 -22.33 5.34 1.73
C SER A 55 -21.36 4.16 1.57
N TYR A 56 -20.10 4.36 1.97
CA TYR A 56 -19.07 3.34 1.93
C TYR A 56 -18.81 2.65 3.27
N ILE A 57 -19.48 3.03 4.35
CA ILE A 57 -19.34 2.38 5.67
C ILE A 57 -19.61 0.87 5.54
N ASN A 58 -18.80 0.07 6.22
CA ASN A 58 -18.78 -1.40 6.15
C ASN A 58 -18.30 -2.02 4.83
N LEU A 59 -17.92 -1.22 3.83
CA LEU A 59 -17.21 -1.72 2.66
C LEU A 59 -15.71 -1.84 2.92
N PHE A 60 -15.02 -2.50 1.99
CA PHE A 60 -13.57 -2.58 1.95
C PHE A 60 -13.00 -1.72 0.82
N THR A 61 -11.91 -1.01 1.11
CA THR A 61 -11.15 -0.28 0.11
C THR A 61 -10.00 -1.13 -0.41
N LEU A 62 -9.71 -1.04 -1.71
CA LEU A 62 -8.38 -1.34 -2.24
C LEU A 62 -7.58 -0.04 -2.25
N SER A 63 -6.55 0.02 -1.42
CA SER A 63 -5.70 1.19 -1.29
C SER A 63 -4.39 0.98 -2.04
N LYS A 64 -3.93 2.01 -2.76
CA LYS A 64 -2.63 2.04 -3.45
C LYS A 64 -1.87 3.28 -3.02
N TRP A 65 -0.68 3.10 -2.48
CA TRP A 65 0.27 4.17 -2.25
C TRP A 65 1.35 4.12 -3.33
N ASP A 66 1.39 5.14 -4.18
CA ASP A 66 2.48 5.38 -5.12
C ASP A 66 3.58 6.14 -4.37
N LEU A 67 4.69 5.45 -4.07
CA LEU A 67 5.76 5.99 -3.23
C LEU A 67 6.60 7.03 -3.98
N GLU A 68 6.77 6.88 -5.29
CA GLU A 68 7.53 7.82 -6.12
C GLU A 68 6.83 9.18 -6.20
N LYS A 69 5.50 9.16 -6.35
CA LYS A 69 4.69 10.37 -6.44
C LYS A 69 4.24 10.89 -5.08
N GLU A 70 4.40 10.09 -4.04
CA GLU A 70 3.84 10.32 -2.70
C GLU A 70 2.32 10.58 -2.74
N ILE A 71 1.61 9.79 -3.55
CA ILE A 71 0.15 9.91 -3.70
C ILE A 71 -0.52 8.62 -3.24
N PHE A 72 -1.53 8.79 -2.40
CA PHE A 72 -2.38 7.71 -1.92
C PHE A 72 -3.73 7.71 -2.63
N TYR A 73 -4.09 6.56 -3.18
CA TYR A 73 -5.32 6.30 -3.91
C TYR A 73 -6.17 5.31 -3.13
N ILE A 74 -7.45 5.61 -3.02
CA ILE A 74 -8.46 4.76 -2.36
C ILE A 74 -9.47 4.37 -3.41
N TYR A 75 -9.60 3.07 -3.65
CA TYR A 75 -10.58 2.49 -4.56
C TYR A 75 -11.61 1.65 -3.79
N ILE A 76 -12.80 1.52 -4.36
CA ILE A 76 -13.80 0.53 -3.95
C ILE A 76 -14.16 -0.33 -5.15
N GLN A 77 -14.34 -1.62 -4.91
CA GLN A 77 -14.83 -2.55 -5.91
C GLN A 77 -16.34 -2.37 -6.07
N ARG A 78 -16.80 -2.18 -7.30
CA ARG A 78 -18.22 -2.10 -7.66
C ARG A 78 -18.55 -3.18 -8.68
N GLU A 79 -19.74 -3.74 -8.57
CA GLU A 79 -20.31 -4.66 -9.54
C GLU A 79 -20.90 -3.88 -10.72
N ARG A 80 -20.81 -4.42 -11.94
CA ARG A 80 -21.45 -3.85 -13.12
C ARG A 80 -22.89 -4.36 -13.20
N GLN A 81 -23.86 -3.45 -13.09
CA GLN A 81 -25.29 -3.79 -12.97
C GLN A 81 -25.99 -4.21 -14.27
N PHE A 82 -25.33 -4.13 -15.43
CA PHE A 82 -25.98 -4.27 -16.74
C PHE A 82 -25.32 -5.28 -17.68
N GLU A 83 -24.47 -6.16 -17.17
CA GLU A 83 -23.83 -7.20 -17.99
C GLU A 83 -24.58 -8.54 -17.85
N PRO A 84 -24.98 -9.19 -18.95
CA PRO A 84 -25.70 -10.48 -18.94
C PRO A 84 -24.79 -11.70 -18.63
N GLU A 85 -23.52 -11.44 -18.33
CA GLU A 85 -22.44 -12.41 -18.09
C GLU A 85 -22.10 -12.49 -16.58
N PRO A 86 -21.23 -13.43 -16.11
CA PRO A 86 -20.86 -13.53 -14.69
C PRO A 86 -20.47 -12.18 -14.08
N PRO A 87 -20.66 -11.99 -12.75
CA PRO A 87 -20.48 -10.70 -12.10
C PRO A 87 -19.10 -10.15 -12.40
N SER A 88 -19.08 -9.04 -13.16
CA SER A 88 -17.87 -8.33 -13.50
C SER A 88 -17.72 -7.13 -12.57
N PHE A 89 -16.48 -6.87 -12.18
CA PHE A 89 -16.18 -5.84 -11.19
C PHE A 89 -15.27 -4.77 -11.79
N TYR A 90 -15.38 -3.55 -11.28
CA TYR A 90 -14.43 -2.48 -11.57
C TYR A 90 -14.03 -1.76 -10.30
N LEU A 91 -12.84 -1.15 -10.34
CA LEU A 91 -12.34 -0.29 -9.28
C LEU A 91 -12.81 1.14 -9.52
N GLN A 92 -13.66 1.64 -8.64
CA GLN A 92 -14.04 3.04 -8.58
C GLN A 92 -13.01 3.80 -7.74
N LEU A 93 -12.37 4.82 -8.29
CA LEU A 93 -11.53 5.72 -7.50
C LEU A 93 -12.44 6.59 -6.61
N VAL A 94 -12.26 6.49 -5.30
CA VAL A 94 -13.04 7.23 -4.30
C VAL A 94 -12.29 8.46 -3.83
N LYS A 95 -10.97 8.35 -3.64
CA LYS A 95 -10.16 9.47 -3.16
C LYS A 95 -8.74 9.37 -3.65
N LYS A 96 -8.14 10.53 -3.93
CA LYS A 96 -6.73 10.72 -4.24
C LYS A 96 -6.20 11.82 -3.33
N ILE A 97 -5.19 11.53 -2.52
CA ILE A 97 -4.62 12.49 -1.57
C ILE A 97 -3.09 12.45 -1.60
N PRO A 98 -2.41 13.59 -1.36
CA PRO A 98 -0.99 13.58 -1.02
C PRO A 98 -0.76 12.75 0.27
N PHE A 99 0.27 11.91 0.24
CA PHE A 99 0.65 11.07 1.37
C PHE A 99 2.17 10.89 1.39
N GLU A 100 2.83 11.84 2.03
CA GLU A 100 4.28 11.94 2.11
C GLU A 100 4.88 10.82 2.96
N ILE A 101 6.04 10.34 2.52
CA ILE A 101 6.89 9.44 3.28
C ILE A 101 7.44 10.24 4.47
N ASN A 102 7.37 9.64 5.65
CA ASN A 102 7.92 10.28 6.84
C ASN A 102 9.45 10.33 6.71
N LYS A 103 10.05 11.51 6.61
CA LYS A 103 11.53 11.68 6.52
C LYS A 103 12.32 10.96 7.62
N ALA A 104 11.72 10.69 8.77
CA ALA A 104 12.36 9.90 9.81
C ALA A 104 12.59 8.42 9.43
N SER A 105 11.87 7.89 8.42
CA SER A 105 12.10 6.53 7.92
C SER A 105 13.42 6.39 7.18
N ASP A 106 13.95 7.47 6.60
CA ASP A 106 15.21 7.45 5.85
C ASP A 106 16.40 7.07 6.74
N LYS A 107 16.39 7.50 8.01
CA LYS A 107 17.47 7.20 8.97
C LYS A 107 17.61 5.70 9.27
N LYS A 108 16.51 4.95 9.35
CA LYS A 108 16.56 3.52 9.73
C LYS A 108 17.12 2.63 8.62
N VAL A 109 16.99 3.06 7.36
CA VAL A 109 17.48 2.30 6.21
C VAL A 109 19.02 2.36 6.19
N VAL A 110 19.61 3.52 6.46
CA VAL A 110 21.06 3.71 6.47
C VAL A 110 21.73 2.85 7.55
N ASP A 111 21.21 2.84 8.78
CA ASP A 111 21.79 2.03 9.87
C ASP A 111 21.73 0.52 9.59
N PHE A 112 20.66 0.04 8.94
CA PHE A 112 20.55 -1.36 8.53
C PHE A 112 21.62 -1.72 7.48
N TYR A 113 21.80 -0.90 6.45
CA TYR A 113 22.84 -1.13 5.44
C TYR A 113 24.27 -0.99 5.99
N LEU A 114 24.51 -0.07 6.93
CA LEU A 114 25.82 0.09 7.57
C LEU A 114 26.15 -1.08 8.51
N SER A 115 25.15 -1.61 9.23
CA SER A 115 25.33 -2.78 10.10
C SER A 115 25.62 -4.09 9.36
N TYR A 116 25.27 -4.17 8.08
CA TYR A 116 25.51 -5.36 7.24
C TYR A 116 26.86 -5.35 6.50
N ASN A 117 27.55 -4.20 6.50
CA ASN A 117 28.82 -4.00 5.81
C ASN A 117 30.03 -3.93 6.76
N HIS A 118 29.87 -4.31 8.03
CA HIS A 118 30.95 -4.48 8.99
C HIS A 118 31.08 -5.95 9.45
#